data_AF-A0A5D2BPQ5-F1
#
_entry.id   AF-A0A5D2BPQ5-F1
#
_cell.length_a   1.000
_cell.length_b   1.000
_cell.length_c   1.000
_cell.angle_alpha   90.00
_cell.angle_beta   90.00
_cell.angle_gamma   90.00
#
_symmetry.space_group_name_H-M   'P 1'
#
loop_
_entity.id
_entity.type
_entity.pdbx_description
1 polymer ?
#
loop_
_entity_poly.entity_id
_entity_poly.type
_entity_poly.pdbx_seq_one_letter_code
_entity_poly.pdbx_strand_id
1 'polypeptide(L)'
;MKRSFSLVDVLLVLAFCGHIAWTVKASSECKQALSREIRPHSVAITEFGAVGDGVTLNTKAFQNAIFYLNSFSDKGGAKLFVPAGRWLTGSFDLISHLTLWLDKDAVILGSDNPDDWPVVDPLPSYGRGVELPGGRHRSLIYGRNLTDVIITGDNGTIDGQGSVWWNWFKRKTLDYTRPHLVELMNSTGVVISNLTFLNSPFWTIHPVYCSHVIVQNVTILAPPDSPNTDGINPDSSNDVCIEDCYISTGDDLIAIKSGWDEYGISFARPSTNIIIRRLIGHNRNGSGIAIGSEMSGGVSEVYAENLYFFYSSTAITIKTARGRGGYVRNIYILNVTLVGVDTAIRFDSTFSPHPDDFYDPNALPVIERITIKDVIGNNIKVAGLLKGIEGDTFHHVCLLNIALTVTSGSPWNCSYIQGYSAMVSPETCEPLKESIYPNHSSDCYHLSNHLRSSGNQNKGSWLHSW
;
A
#
# COMPACT_ATOMS: atom_id res chain seq x y z
N MET A 1 -63.01 18.10 -7.36
CA MET A 1 -62.88 17.20 -6.18
C MET A 1 -61.44 16.73 -6.10
N LYS A 2 -60.67 17.27 -5.13
CA LYS A 2 -59.32 16.81 -4.81
C LYS A 2 -59.44 15.48 -4.05
N ARG A 3 -58.78 14.42 -4.51
CA ARG A 3 -58.55 13.22 -3.69
C ARG A 3 -57.11 13.26 -3.21
N SER A 4 -56.95 13.33 -1.89
CA SER A 4 -55.68 13.30 -1.17
C SER A 4 -55.08 11.90 -1.23
N PHE A 5 -53.84 11.79 -1.69
CA PHE A 5 -53.03 10.61 -1.41
C PHE A 5 -52.52 10.72 0.03
N SER A 6 -52.89 9.75 0.86
CA SER A 6 -52.47 9.71 2.26
C SER A 6 -51.00 9.30 2.34
N LEU A 7 -50.28 9.88 3.29
CA LEU A 7 -48.85 9.66 3.58
C LEU A 7 -48.50 8.22 4.01
N VAL A 8 -49.47 7.30 4.04
CA VAL A 8 -49.37 5.97 4.66
C VAL A 8 -48.89 4.89 3.68
N ASP A 9 -49.09 5.08 2.37
CA ASP A 9 -48.70 4.07 1.37
C ASP A 9 -47.21 4.16 0.95
N VAL A 10 -46.51 5.25 1.29
CA VAL A 10 -45.07 5.42 1.04
C VAL A 10 -44.22 4.77 2.13
N LEU A 11 -44.78 4.49 3.31
CA LEU A 11 -44.07 3.90 4.45
C LEU A 11 -44.01 2.36 4.42
N LEU A 12 -44.77 1.70 3.53
CA LEU A 12 -44.85 0.23 3.47
C LEU A 12 -43.94 -0.42 2.41
N VAL A 13 -43.30 0.37 1.54
CA VAL A 13 -42.29 -0.13 0.59
C VAL A 13 -40.85 -0.01 1.14
N LEU A 14 -40.64 0.74 2.24
CA LEU A 14 -39.34 0.92 2.87
C LEU A 14 -39.00 -0.14 3.95
N ALA A 15 -39.92 -1.05 4.26
CA ALA A 15 -39.76 -2.03 5.35
C ALA A 15 -39.26 -3.43 4.92
N PHE A 16 -38.95 -3.66 3.64
CA PHE A 16 -38.42 -4.94 3.12
C PHE A 16 -37.04 -4.83 2.44
N CYS A 17 -36.25 -3.81 2.77
CA CYS A 17 -34.79 -3.84 2.57
C CYS A 17 -34.09 -4.15 3.90
N GLY A 18 -34.50 -5.26 4.52
CA GLY A 18 -33.77 -5.86 5.63
C GLY A 18 -32.44 -6.42 5.10
N HIS A 19 -31.35 -5.78 5.52
CA HIS A 19 -29.96 -6.25 5.47
C HIS A 19 -29.72 -7.60 4.78
N ILE A 20 -29.51 -7.58 3.45
CA ILE A 20 -28.60 -8.55 2.86
C ILE A 20 -27.21 -8.07 3.27
N ALA A 21 -26.80 -8.43 4.49
CA ALA A 21 -25.39 -8.45 4.83
C ALA A 21 -24.77 -9.45 3.85
N TRP A 22 -24.06 -8.94 2.83
CA TRP A 22 -23.16 -9.76 2.05
C TRP A 22 -22.09 -10.23 3.02
N THR A 23 -22.31 -11.39 3.66
CA THR A 23 -21.25 -12.11 4.34
C THR A 23 -20.32 -12.63 3.25
N VAL A 24 -19.40 -11.78 2.83
CA VAL A 24 -18.22 -12.19 2.08
C VAL A 24 -17.48 -13.14 3.02
N LYS A 25 -17.50 -14.44 2.69
CA LYS A 25 -16.64 -15.41 3.37
C LYS A 25 -15.20 -14.94 3.17
N ALA A 26 -14.56 -14.51 4.25
CA ALA A 26 -13.13 -14.21 4.26
C ALA A 26 -12.38 -15.50 3.87
N SER A 27 -11.76 -15.53 2.70
CA SER A 27 -10.73 -16.51 2.35
C SER A 27 -9.52 -16.21 3.22
N SER A 28 -9.13 -17.01 4.21
CA SER A 28 -8.03 -16.64 5.13
C SER A 28 -6.63 -16.89 4.53
N GLU A 29 -6.26 -16.17 3.46
CA GLU A 29 -4.90 -16.27 2.89
C GLU A 29 -3.88 -15.45 3.69
N CYS A 30 -4.29 -14.28 4.21
CA CYS A 30 -3.57 -13.65 5.29
C CYS A 30 -3.77 -14.52 6.53
N LYS A 31 -2.76 -15.33 6.88
CA LYS A 31 -2.74 -16.04 8.17
C LYS A 31 -3.07 -14.99 9.23
N GLN A 32 -4.13 -15.22 10.00
CA GLN A 32 -4.45 -14.40 11.16
C GLN A 32 -3.22 -14.38 12.07
N ALA A 33 -2.38 -13.35 11.96
CA ALA A 33 -1.65 -12.86 13.13
C ALA A 33 -2.62 -11.97 13.91
N LEU A 34 -3.75 -12.55 14.29
CA LEU A 34 -4.66 -12.02 15.29
C LEU A 34 -4.66 -13.00 16.45
N SER A 35 -3.46 -13.26 16.96
CA SER A 35 -3.34 -13.38 18.40
C SER A 35 -3.53 -11.96 18.92
N ARG A 36 -4.67 -11.71 19.59
CA ARG A 36 -4.79 -10.62 20.54
C ARG A 36 -3.74 -10.85 21.61
N GLU A 37 -2.48 -10.55 21.32
CA GLU A 37 -1.42 -10.67 22.32
C GLU A 37 -1.67 -9.60 23.37
N ILE A 38 -2.33 -10.04 24.44
CA ILE A 38 -2.53 -9.24 25.63
C ILE A 38 -1.15 -9.11 26.24
N ARG A 39 -0.53 -7.95 26.04
CA ARG A 39 0.71 -7.60 26.72
C ARG A 39 0.45 -7.60 28.23
N PRO A 40 1.23 -8.33 29.04
CA PRO A 40 0.99 -8.45 30.47
C PRO A 40 1.20 -7.14 31.24
N HIS A 41 1.96 -6.22 30.66
CA HIS A 41 2.19 -4.89 31.22
C HIS A 41 1.60 -3.79 30.33
N SER A 42 1.05 -2.75 30.95
CA SER A 42 0.46 -1.61 30.25
C SER A 42 0.63 -0.34 31.07
N VAL A 43 0.95 0.76 30.40
CA VAL A 43 1.00 2.11 30.97
C VAL A 43 0.34 3.11 30.02
N ALA A 44 -0.22 4.18 30.57
CA ALA A 44 -0.72 5.31 29.79
C ALA A 44 0.38 6.34 29.56
N ILE A 45 0.35 7.02 28.41
CA ILE A 45 1.32 8.07 28.08
C ILE A 45 1.28 9.25 29.08
N THR A 46 0.15 9.48 29.74
CA THR A 46 -0.04 10.50 30.79
C THR A 46 0.77 10.22 32.05
N GLU A 47 1.11 8.95 32.33
CA GLU A 47 1.96 8.58 33.47
C GLU A 47 3.41 9.09 33.30
N PHE A 48 3.78 9.48 32.08
CA PHE A 48 5.09 10.03 31.74
C PHE A 48 5.07 11.55 31.52
N GLY A 49 4.01 12.22 32.00
CA GLY A 49 3.88 13.68 31.97
C GLY A 49 3.40 14.24 30.64
N ALA A 50 2.88 13.40 29.74
CA ALA A 50 2.30 13.88 28.50
C ALA A 50 0.99 14.65 28.74
N VAL A 51 0.77 15.69 27.94
CA VAL A 51 -0.42 16.53 27.98
C VAL A 51 -1.11 16.49 26.60
N GLY A 52 -2.37 16.05 26.60
CA GLY A 52 -3.18 15.82 25.39
C GLY A 52 -3.90 17.07 24.86
N ASP A 53 -3.29 18.24 24.95
CA ASP A 53 -3.88 19.54 24.59
C ASP A 53 -3.66 19.95 23.11
N GLY A 54 -2.86 19.19 22.37
CA GLY A 54 -2.49 19.45 20.98
C GLY A 54 -1.43 20.54 20.79
N VAL A 55 -0.81 21.03 21.87
CA VAL A 55 0.18 22.12 21.86
C VAL A 55 1.47 21.72 22.59
N THR A 56 1.35 20.98 23.69
CA THR A 56 2.50 20.51 24.47
C THR A 56 3.28 19.47 23.65
N LEU A 57 4.58 19.70 23.46
CA LEU A 57 5.45 18.74 22.77
C LEU A 57 5.76 17.54 23.68
N ASN A 58 5.17 16.40 23.36
CA ASN A 58 5.20 15.16 24.15
C ASN A 58 6.33 14.19 23.78
N THR A 59 7.27 14.59 22.90
CA THR A 59 8.34 13.70 22.39
C THR A 59 9.10 13.00 23.53
N LYS A 60 9.46 13.75 24.59
CA LYS A 60 10.15 13.19 25.76
C LYS A 60 9.27 12.23 26.56
N ALA A 61 7.97 12.49 26.65
CA ALA A 61 7.05 11.59 27.35
C ALA A 61 6.92 10.25 26.60
N PHE A 62 6.83 10.27 25.26
CA PHE A 62 6.86 9.06 24.44
C PHE A 62 8.18 8.30 24.61
N GLN A 63 9.31 8.98 24.49
CA GLN A 63 10.63 8.37 24.65
C GLN A 63 10.81 7.75 26.05
N ASN A 64 10.40 8.45 27.10
CA ASN A 64 10.51 7.93 28.48
C ASN A 64 9.58 6.73 28.71
N ALA A 65 8.34 6.78 28.19
CA ALA A 65 7.40 5.67 28.29
C ALA A 65 7.95 4.42 27.59
N ILE A 66 8.46 4.57 26.37
CA ILE A 66 9.01 3.46 25.60
C ILE A 66 10.29 2.90 26.25
N PHE A 67 11.17 3.78 26.74
CA PHE A 67 12.35 3.36 27.50
C PHE A 67 11.98 2.51 28.71
N TYR A 68 10.98 2.94 29.49
CA TYR A 68 10.47 2.19 30.63
C TYR A 68 9.91 0.82 30.20
N LEU A 69 9.06 0.81 29.17
CA LEU A 69 8.41 -0.39 28.66
C LEU A 69 9.40 -1.43 28.10
N ASN A 70 10.58 -1.01 27.67
CA ASN A 70 11.64 -1.92 27.23
C ASN A 70 12.09 -2.93 28.29
N SER A 71 11.91 -2.59 29.58
CA SER A 71 12.20 -3.47 30.73
C SER A 71 11.26 -4.69 30.85
N PHE A 72 10.26 -4.78 29.95
CA PHE A 72 9.28 -5.86 29.88
C PHE A 72 9.36 -6.65 28.56
N SER A 73 10.32 -6.34 27.68
CA SER A 73 10.49 -7.02 26.39
C SER A 73 10.70 -8.53 26.54
N ASP A 74 11.45 -8.97 27.56
CA ASP A 74 11.70 -10.37 27.90
C ASP A 74 10.58 -11.01 28.76
N LYS A 75 9.55 -10.25 29.11
CA LYS A 75 8.43 -10.67 29.98
C LYS A 75 7.10 -10.77 29.23
N GLY A 76 7.14 -10.95 27.90
CA GLY A 76 5.96 -11.00 27.04
C GLY A 76 5.55 -9.64 26.47
N GLY A 77 6.40 -8.61 26.62
CA GLY A 77 6.17 -7.29 26.05
C GLY A 77 5.27 -6.39 26.88
N ALA A 78 5.00 -5.20 26.35
CA ALA A 78 4.19 -4.21 27.03
C ALA A 78 3.35 -3.37 26.06
N LYS A 79 2.28 -2.77 26.61
CA LYS A 79 1.40 -1.87 25.89
C LYS A 79 1.64 -0.42 26.32
N LEU A 80 1.87 0.46 25.36
CA LEU A 80 1.75 1.91 25.54
C LEU A 80 0.33 2.33 25.12
N PHE A 81 -0.45 2.80 26.09
CA PHE A 81 -1.81 3.28 25.87
C PHE A 81 -1.84 4.80 25.70
N VAL A 82 -2.42 5.27 24.60
CA VAL A 82 -2.62 6.69 24.28
C VAL A 82 -4.11 6.99 24.37
N PRO A 83 -4.59 7.66 25.44
CA PRO A 83 -6.02 7.93 25.63
C PRO A 83 -6.52 9.03 24.69
N ALA A 84 -7.84 9.25 24.69
CA ALA A 84 -8.48 10.38 24.04
C ALA A 84 -7.76 11.71 24.36
N GLY A 85 -7.51 12.52 23.34
CA GLY A 85 -6.69 13.73 23.46
C GLY A 85 -5.85 13.97 22.22
N ARG A 86 -5.17 15.12 22.17
CA ARG A 86 -4.31 15.55 21.06
C ARG A 86 -2.85 15.59 21.52
N TRP A 87 -2.01 14.73 20.97
CA TRP A 87 -0.67 14.46 21.47
C TRP A 87 0.37 14.94 20.44
N LEU A 88 0.75 16.22 20.51
CA LEU A 88 1.81 16.78 19.66
C LEU A 88 3.15 16.12 20.00
N THR A 89 3.88 15.62 18.99
CA THR A 89 5.18 14.98 19.17
C THR A 89 6.05 15.10 17.92
N GLY A 90 7.36 15.12 18.15
CA GLY A 90 8.36 14.81 17.13
C GLY A 90 8.52 13.30 16.94
N SER A 91 9.57 12.92 16.21
CA SER A 91 9.91 11.51 15.96
C SER A 91 10.24 10.76 17.24
N PHE A 92 9.74 9.51 17.35
CA PHE A 92 10.10 8.58 18.43
C PHE A 92 10.33 7.15 17.93
N ASP A 93 11.18 6.40 18.64
CA ASP A 93 11.50 5.00 18.34
C ASP A 93 10.51 4.06 19.02
N LEU A 94 10.05 3.03 18.32
CA LEU A 94 9.43 1.85 18.90
C LEU A 94 10.49 0.83 19.32
N ILE A 95 10.07 -0.15 20.12
CA ILE A 95 10.88 -1.29 20.58
C ILE A 95 10.18 -2.61 20.21
N SER A 96 10.90 -3.72 20.28
CA SER A 96 10.33 -5.07 20.11
C SER A 96 9.33 -5.40 21.23
N HIS A 97 8.36 -6.27 20.94
CA HIS A 97 7.30 -6.70 21.86
C HIS A 97 6.44 -5.54 22.41
N LEU A 98 6.27 -4.48 21.61
CA LEU A 98 5.46 -3.32 21.97
C LEU A 98 4.10 -3.40 21.30
N THR A 99 3.06 -3.06 22.05
CA THR A 99 1.77 -2.64 21.49
C THR A 99 1.57 -1.14 21.73
N LEU A 100 1.61 -0.33 20.67
CA LEU A 100 1.15 1.05 20.70
C LEU A 100 -0.37 1.06 20.45
N TRP A 101 -1.14 1.40 21.46
CA TRP A 101 -2.61 1.40 21.42
C TRP A 101 -3.15 2.82 21.47
N LEU A 102 -3.87 3.26 20.43
CA LEU A 102 -4.55 4.56 20.40
C LEU A 102 -6.05 4.36 20.68
N ASP A 103 -6.53 4.95 21.76
CA ASP A 103 -7.94 4.92 22.09
C ASP A 103 -8.79 5.70 21.07
N LYS A 104 -10.10 5.51 21.14
CA LYS A 104 -11.05 6.34 20.42
C LYS A 104 -10.80 7.82 20.76
N ASP A 105 -10.85 8.68 19.76
CA ASP A 105 -10.63 10.13 19.87
C ASP A 105 -9.19 10.52 20.31
N ALA A 106 -8.25 9.57 20.37
CA ALA A 106 -6.82 9.86 20.48
C ALA A 106 -6.26 10.33 19.13
N VAL A 107 -5.49 11.42 19.14
CA VAL A 107 -4.83 11.97 17.94
C VAL A 107 -3.36 12.21 18.23
N ILE A 108 -2.46 11.41 17.67
CA ILE A 108 -1.03 11.74 17.62
C ILE A 108 -0.83 12.78 16.52
N LEU A 109 -0.24 13.92 16.84
CA LEU A 109 0.03 15.01 15.91
C LEU A 109 1.54 15.11 15.66
N GLY A 110 1.96 14.99 14.41
CA GLY A 110 3.35 15.24 14.02
C GLY A 110 3.69 16.73 14.12
N SER A 111 4.82 17.05 14.77
CA SER A 111 5.30 18.44 14.88
C SER A 111 5.50 19.08 13.50
N ASP A 112 5.15 20.36 13.38
CA ASP A 112 5.41 21.18 12.19
C ASP A 112 6.80 21.82 12.19
N ASN A 113 7.56 21.66 13.28
CA ASN A 113 8.96 22.07 13.37
C ASN A 113 9.88 20.96 12.83
N PRO A 114 10.69 21.20 11.79
CA PRO A 114 11.53 20.16 11.18
C PRO A 114 12.65 19.67 12.11
N ASP A 115 13.05 20.47 13.11
CA ASP A 115 14.06 20.07 14.11
C ASP A 115 13.57 18.94 15.03
N ASP A 116 12.26 18.72 15.12
CA ASP A 116 11.67 17.61 15.88
C ASP A 116 11.73 16.27 15.11
N TRP A 117 12.29 16.27 13.90
CA TRP A 117 12.44 15.12 13.01
C TRP A 117 13.92 14.93 12.68
N PRO A 118 14.67 14.13 13.47
CA PRO A 118 16.10 13.98 13.27
C PRO A 118 16.45 13.54 11.85
N VAL A 119 17.54 14.07 11.31
CA VAL A 119 18.06 13.64 10.00
C VAL A 119 18.86 12.35 10.18
N VAL A 120 18.54 11.35 9.36
CA VAL A 120 19.20 10.04 9.32
C VAL A 120 19.74 9.76 7.92
N ASP A 121 20.61 8.77 7.84
CA ASP A 121 21.16 8.29 6.57
C ASP A 121 20.04 7.82 5.62
N PRO A 122 20.26 7.96 4.30
CA PRO A 122 19.36 7.39 3.31
C PRO A 122 19.26 5.88 3.44
N LEU A 123 18.24 5.30 2.80
CA LEU A 123 18.12 3.85 2.74
C LEU A 123 19.30 3.28 1.94
N PRO A 124 19.95 2.20 2.43
CA PRO A 124 21.10 1.62 1.74
C PRO A 124 20.74 1.12 0.33
N SER A 125 19.50 0.64 0.10
CA SER A 125 19.03 0.25 -1.23
C SER A 125 18.68 1.42 -2.16
N TYR A 126 18.81 2.67 -1.71
CA TYR A 126 18.52 3.89 -2.48
C TYR A 126 19.75 4.78 -2.72
N GLY A 127 20.81 4.61 -1.93
CA GLY A 127 22.05 5.40 -2.02
C GLY A 127 21.95 6.85 -1.51
N ARG A 128 20.79 7.49 -1.64
CA ARG A 128 20.51 8.87 -1.26
C ARG A 128 19.05 9.09 -0.88
N GLY A 129 18.72 10.30 -0.40
CA GLY A 129 17.34 10.74 -0.27
C GLY A 129 16.58 10.72 -1.61
N VAL A 130 15.33 10.28 -1.56
CA VAL A 130 14.45 10.11 -2.73
C VAL A 130 14.18 11.46 -3.41
N GLU A 131 13.98 12.51 -2.63
CA GLU A 131 13.64 13.83 -3.15
C GLU A 131 14.87 14.71 -3.37
N LEU A 132 15.87 14.57 -2.49
CA LEU A 132 17.05 15.43 -2.43
C LEU A 132 18.29 14.61 -2.12
N PRO A 133 19.47 14.98 -2.65
CA PRO A 133 20.73 14.32 -2.29
C PRO A 133 20.98 14.47 -0.78
N GLY A 134 21.66 13.49 -0.18
CA GLY A 134 21.99 13.48 1.24
C GLY A 134 21.00 12.68 2.10
N GLY A 135 20.84 13.12 3.36
CA GLY A 135 20.02 12.44 4.36
C GLY A 135 18.51 12.63 4.16
N ARG A 136 17.75 12.06 5.10
CA ARG A 136 16.28 12.16 5.16
C ARG A 136 15.84 12.43 6.59
N HIS A 137 14.74 13.15 6.75
CA HIS A 137 14.09 13.23 8.06
C HIS A 137 13.55 11.86 8.45
N ARG A 138 13.76 11.50 9.71
CA ARG A 138 13.26 10.27 10.30
C ARG A 138 11.75 10.36 10.51
N SER A 139 11.02 9.27 10.27
CA SER A 139 9.56 9.19 10.36
C SER A 139 9.00 9.48 11.76
N LEU A 140 7.73 9.88 11.85
CA LEU A 140 7.07 10.25 13.11
C LEU A 140 7.09 9.07 14.10
N ILE A 141 6.61 7.93 13.62
CA ILE A 141 6.70 6.64 14.30
C ILE A 141 7.73 5.82 13.54
N TYR A 142 8.85 5.55 14.19
CA TYR A 142 9.97 4.86 13.58
C TYR A 142 10.38 3.64 14.39
N GLY A 143 10.88 2.60 13.72
CA GLY A 143 11.48 1.45 14.38
C GLY A 143 12.48 0.76 13.48
N ARG A 144 13.54 0.18 14.06
CA ARG A 144 14.54 -0.60 13.32
C ARG A 144 14.90 -1.88 14.06
N ASN A 145 15.05 -2.98 13.32
CA ASN A 145 15.43 -4.30 13.86
C ASN A 145 14.44 -4.81 14.93
N LEU A 146 13.14 -4.56 14.74
CA LEU A 146 12.13 -4.91 15.73
C LEU A 146 11.54 -6.30 15.46
N THR A 147 11.10 -6.95 16.52
CA THR A 147 10.31 -8.19 16.45
C THR A 147 9.01 -7.97 17.21
N ASP A 148 7.90 -8.42 16.65
CA ASP A 148 6.59 -8.45 17.32
C ASP A 148 6.15 -7.05 17.78
N VAL A 149 5.74 -6.23 16.81
CA VAL A 149 5.30 -4.85 17.04
C VAL A 149 3.88 -4.67 16.54
N ILE A 150 3.02 -4.14 17.41
CA ILE A 150 1.61 -3.91 17.12
C ILE A 150 1.31 -2.42 17.26
N ILE A 151 0.79 -1.80 16.21
CA ILE A 151 0.29 -0.41 16.21
C ILE A 151 -1.20 -0.50 15.92
N THR A 152 -2.04 -0.32 16.95
CA THR A 152 -3.48 -0.53 16.83
C THR A 152 -4.28 0.37 17.77
N GLY A 153 -5.59 0.19 17.83
CA GLY A 153 -6.45 1.04 18.62
C GLY A 153 -7.93 0.87 18.34
N ASP A 154 -8.73 1.75 18.94
CA ASP A 154 -10.18 1.86 18.70
C ASP A 154 -10.46 2.96 17.68
N ASN A 155 -9.80 2.86 16.51
CA ASN A 155 -9.82 3.86 15.44
C ASN A 155 -9.28 5.24 15.86
N GLY A 156 -8.24 5.24 16.71
CA GLY A 156 -7.44 6.44 16.97
C GLY A 156 -6.73 6.95 15.70
N THR A 157 -6.25 8.19 15.75
CA THR A 157 -5.71 8.91 14.59
C THR A 157 -4.23 9.23 14.75
N ILE A 158 -3.47 9.07 13.67
CA ILE A 158 -2.09 9.56 13.53
C ILE A 158 -2.10 10.59 12.40
N ASP A 159 -1.95 11.87 12.73
CA ASP A 159 -1.98 12.99 11.78
C ASP A 159 -0.58 13.60 11.65
N GLY A 160 0.01 13.48 10.47
CA GLY A 160 1.36 13.98 10.20
C GLY A 160 1.48 15.49 10.04
N GLN A 161 0.36 16.23 10.02
CA GLN A 161 0.31 17.66 9.75
C GLN A 161 1.10 18.09 8.50
N GLY A 162 1.08 17.25 7.46
CA GLY A 162 1.97 17.30 6.29
C GLY A 162 1.95 18.58 5.46
N SER A 163 0.97 19.47 5.64
CA SER A 163 0.81 20.69 4.84
C SER A 163 2.05 21.59 4.81
N VAL A 164 2.78 21.70 5.92
CA VAL A 164 4.00 22.50 6.01
C VAL A 164 5.11 21.88 5.14
N TRP A 165 5.27 20.55 5.23
CA TRP A 165 6.21 19.79 4.42
C TRP A 165 5.90 19.87 2.92
N TRP A 166 4.63 19.76 2.54
CA TRP A 166 4.20 19.89 1.15
C TRP A 166 4.46 21.29 0.60
N ASN A 167 4.31 22.33 1.43
CA ASN A 167 4.62 23.69 1.05
C ASN A 167 6.12 23.89 0.80
N TRP A 168 6.99 23.34 1.66
CA TRP A 168 8.44 23.37 1.44
C TRP A 168 8.85 22.60 0.18
N PHE A 169 8.25 21.44 -0.07
CA PHE A 169 8.47 20.68 -1.31
C PHE A 169 8.09 21.50 -2.54
N LYS A 170 6.85 22.03 -2.58
CA LYS A 170 6.35 22.84 -3.70
C LYS A 170 7.19 24.10 -3.93
N ARG A 171 7.75 24.69 -2.87
CA ARG A 171 8.64 25.87 -2.92
C ARG A 171 10.11 25.54 -3.17
N LYS A 172 10.48 24.26 -3.16
CA LYS A 172 11.87 23.78 -3.28
C LYS A 172 12.79 24.33 -2.18
N THR A 173 12.29 24.36 -0.94
CA THR A 173 13.02 24.88 0.24
C THR A 173 13.27 23.80 1.29
N LEU A 174 13.23 22.53 0.89
CA LEU A 174 13.61 21.41 1.75
C LEU A 174 15.14 21.29 1.76
N ASP A 175 15.71 21.00 2.92
CA ASP A 175 17.14 20.69 3.06
C ASP A 175 17.40 19.17 2.90
N TYR A 176 16.42 18.34 3.27
CA TYR A 176 16.48 16.88 3.23
C TYR A 176 15.17 16.27 2.73
N THR A 177 15.19 14.99 2.39
CA THR A 177 13.95 14.25 2.04
C THR A 177 12.97 14.26 3.21
N ARG A 178 11.68 14.49 2.92
CA ARG A 178 10.61 14.59 3.91
C ARG A 178 10.44 13.28 4.70
N PRO A 179 9.97 13.34 5.96
CA PRO A 179 9.75 12.14 6.76
C PRO A 179 8.50 11.36 6.31
N HIS A 180 8.46 10.06 6.56
CA HIS A 180 7.23 9.28 6.45
C HIS A 180 6.39 9.42 7.72
N LEU A 181 5.13 8.95 7.68
CA LEU A 181 4.32 8.91 8.89
C LEU A 181 4.71 7.73 9.79
N VAL A 182 4.75 6.52 9.24
CA VAL A 182 5.20 5.30 9.93
C VAL A 182 6.27 4.61 9.09
N GLU A 183 7.44 4.35 9.66
CA GLU A 183 8.49 3.56 9.01
C GLU A 183 9.04 2.50 9.95
N LEU A 184 9.00 1.25 9.49
CA LEU A 184 9.58 0.12 10.20
C LEU A 184 10.64 -0.50 9.30
N MET A 185 11.87 -0.53 9.80
CA MET A 185 13.04 -0.97 9.07
C MET A 185 13.52 -2.32 9.60
N ASN A 186 13.82 -3.27 8.71
CA ASN A 186 14.43 -4.55 9.06
C ASN A 186 13.72 -5.29 10.21
N SER A 187 12.39 -5.27 10.22
CA SER A 187 11.57 -5.74 11.34
C SER A 187 10.69 -6.93 10.95
N THR A 188 10.33 -7.78 11.91
CA THR A 188 9.50 -8.96 11.67
C THR A 188 8.32 -9.07 12.64
N GLY A 189 7.19 -9.60 12.18
CA GLY A 189 5.98 -9.71 12.99
C GLY A 189 5.39 -8.34 13.30
N VAL A 190 5.03 -7.60 12.25
CA VAL A 190 4.48 -6.24 12.35
C VAL A 190 2.98 -6.30 12.10
N VAL A 191 2.19 -5.68 12.98
CA VAL A 191 0.75 -5.51 12.79
C VAL A 191 0.39 -4.03 12.91
N ILE A 192 -0.23 -3.47 11.88
CA ILE A 192 -0.79 -2.12 11.89
C ILE A 192 -2.28 -2.25 11.59
N SER A 193 -3.16 -1.93 12.53
CA SER A 193 -4.59 -2.16 12.31
C SER A 193 -5.53 -1.26 13.11
N ASN A 194 -6.77 -1.08 12.63
CA ASN A 194 -7.84 -0.36 13.32
C ASN A 194 -7.48 1.09 13.65
N LEU A 195 -6.91 1.81 12.69
CA LEU A 195 -6.42 3.19 12.86
C LEU A 195 -6.74 4.07 11.65
N THR A 196 -6.76 5.37 11.89
CA THR A 196 -6.83 6.41 10.85
C THR A 196 -5.49 7.14 10.73
N PHE A 197 -4.98 7.29 9.51
CA PHE A 197 -3.76 8.02 9.19
C PHE A 197 -4.12 9.25 8.35
N LEU A 198 -3.70 10.43 8.80
CA LEU A 198 -4.01 11.69 8.13
C LEU A 198 -2.73 12.43 7.73
N ASN A 199 -2.80 13.11 6.58
CA ASN A 199 -1.87 14.17 6.17
C ASN A 199 -0.39 13.80 6.36
N SER A 200 0.02 12.63 5.85
CA SER A 200 1.42 12.23 5.87
C SER A 200 2.32 13.29 5.19
N PRO A 201 3.49 13.67 5.75
CA PRO A 201 4.41 14.57 5.10
C PRO A 201 4.92 14.06 3.74
N PHE A 202 5.08 12.74 3.62
CA PHE A 202 5.51 12.01 2.41
C PHE A 202 4.76 10.65 2.37
N TRP A 203 5.42 9.51 2.15
CA TRP A 203 4.76 8.20 2.23
C TRP A 203 4.17 7.91 3.61
N THR A 204 3.05 7.19 3.67
CA THR A 204 2.31 7.02 4.93
C THR A 204 2.80 5.81 5.73
N ILE A 205 2.64 4.59 5.22
CA ILE A 205 3.06 3.36 5.93
C ILE A 205 4.17 2.67 5.14
N HIS A 206 5.39 2.69 5.67
CA HIS A 206 6.59 2.22 4.99
C HIS A 206 7.29 1.06 5.74
N PRO A 207 6.82 -0.19 5.58
CA PRO A 207 7.60 -1.36 5.97
C PRO A 207 8.72 -1.58 4.94
N VAL A 208 9.95 -1.32 5.35
CA VAL A 208 11.14 -1.48 4.51
C VAL A 208 12.06 -2.55 5.09
N TYR A 209 12.44 -3.53 4.26
CA TYR A 209 13.23 -4.69 4.70
C TYR A 209 12.50 -5.54 5.76
N CYS A 210 11.17 -5.54 5.78
CA CYS A 210 10.40 -6.24 6.77
C CYS A 210 10.03 -7.67 6.33
N SER A 211 9.59 -8.47 7.30
CA SER A 211 8.95 -9.77 7.03
C SER A 211 7.73 -9.99 7.92
N HIS A 212 6.71 -10.71 7.45
CA HIS A 212 5.48 -10.98 8.22
C HIS A 212 4.81 -9.67 8.68
N VAL A 213 4.33 -8.90 7.71
CA VAL A 213 3.69 -7.61 7.95
C VAL A 213 2.20 -7.73 7.66
N ILE A 214 1.35 -7.24 8.57
CA ILE A 214 -0.09 -7.10 8.37
C ILE A 214 -0.47 -5.63 8.49
N VAL A 215 -1.15 -5.10 7.47
CA VAL A 215 -1.84 -3.82 7.52
C VAL A 215 -3.33 -4.09 7.27
N GLN A 216 -4.16 -3.90 8.29
CA GLN A 216 -5.57 -4.31 8.23
C GLN A 216 -6.53 -3.27 8.80
N ASN A 217 -7.67 -3.06 8.14
CA ASN A 217 -8.76 -2.21 8.65
C ASN A 217 -8.26 -0.80 9.01
N VAL A 218 -7.54 -0.18 8.08
CA VAL A 218 -7.02 1.19 8.25
C VAL A 218 -7.66 2.15 7.26
N THR A 219 -7.78 3.40 7.67
CA THR A 219 -8.19 4.53 6.82
C THR A 219 -7.00 5.45 6.62
N ILE A 220 -6.63 5.76 5.38
CA ILE A 220 -5.51 6.67 5.07
C ILE A 220 -6.05 7.83 4.22
N LEU A 221 -5.90 9.06 4.70
CA LEU A 221 -6.44 10.25 4.04
C LEU A 221 -5.40 11.36 3.91
N ALA A 222 -5.28 11.92 2.72
CA ALA A 222 -4.58 13.17 2.46
C ALA A 222 -5.28 13.95 1.32
N PRO A 223 -5.14 15.28 1.26
CA PRO A 223 -5.69 16.06 0.15
C PRO A 223 -5.19 15.53 -1.22
N PRO A 224 -6.03 15.52 -2.27
CA PRO A 224 -5.63 14.97 -3.58
C PRO A 224 -4.46 15.68 -4.27
N ASP A 225 -4.11 16.91 -3.85
CA ASP A 225 -2.98 17.70 -4.34
C ASP A 225 -1.75 17.64 -3.41
N SER A 226 -1.78 16.76 -2.39
CA SER A 226 -0.63 16.50 -1.53
C SER A 226 0.43 15.68 -2.29
N PRO A 227 1.67 16.16 -2.38
CA PRO A 227 2.71 15.51 -3.18
C PRO A 227 3.25 14.27 -2.48
N ASN A 228 3.27 13.13 -3.19
CA ASN A 228 3.91 11.89 -2.78
C ASN A 228 3.39 11.32 -1.45
N THR A 229 2.08 11.42 -1.24
CA THR A 229 1.38 10.85 -0.08
C THR A 229 0.93 9.43 -0.38
N ASP A 230 1.88 8.56 -0.72
CA ASP A 230 1.60 7.15 -0.95
C ASP A 230 0.93 6.52 0.28
N GLY A 231 0.00 5.60 0.07
CA GLY A 231 -0.71 4.91 1.15
C GLY A 231 0.18 3.90 1.87
N ILE A 232 0.38 2.73 1.26
CA ILE A 232 1.19 1.66 1.86
C ILE A 232 2.30 1.26 0.89
N ASN A 233 3.53 1.23 1.40
CA ASN A 233 4.74 1.06 0.61
C ASN A 233 5.53 -0.17 1.08
N PRO A 234 5.16 -1.42 0.70
CA PRO A 234 6.04 -2.56 0.91
C PRO A 234 7.32 -2.39 0.10
N ASP A 235 8.44 -2.17 0.79
CA ASP A 235 9.74 -1.98 0.16
C ASP A 235 10.71 -3.08 0.60
N SER A 236 11.23 -3.84 -0.36
CA SER A 236 12.19 -4.93 -0.11
C SER A 236 11.72 -5.89 1.01
N SER A 237 10.40 -6.11 1.08
CA SER A 237 9.72 -6.79 2.20
C SER A 237 9.08 -8.10 1.76
N ASN A 238 9.04 -9.08 2.68
CA ASN A 238 8.53 -10.42 2.40
C ASN A 238 7.31 -10.77 3.27
N ASP A 239 6.37 -11.56 2.76
CA ASP A 239 5.17 -11.98 3.50
C ASP A 239 4.36 -10.78 4.04
N VAL A 240 3.84 -9.97 3.13
CA VAL A 240 3.05 -8.76 3.47
C VAL A 240 1.59 -8.98 3.13
N CYS A 241 0.71 -8.78 4.11
CA CYS A 241 -0.74 -8.76 3.91
C CYS A 241 -1.29 -7.35 4.10
N ILE A 242 -2.07 -6.89 3.12
CA ILE A 242 -2.81 -5.63 3.17
C ILE A 242 -4.28 -5.94 2.92
N GLU A 243 -5.14 -5.68 3.89
CA GLU A 243 -6.57 -6.00 3.75
C GLU A 243 -7.53 -5.05 4.43
N ASP A 244 -8.73 -4.92 3.86
CA ASP A 244 -9.83 -4.14 4.46
C ASP A 244 -9.49 -2.64 4.63
N CYS A 245 -8.73 -2.07 3.70
CA CYS A 245 -8.26 -0.68 3.79
C CYS A 245 -9.12 0.27 2.95
N TYR A 246 -9.27 1.52 3.44
CA TYR A 246 -9.75 2.65 2.66
C TYR A 246 -8.62 3.68 2.51
N ILE A 247 -8.23 4.01 1.27
CA ILE A 247 -7.12 4.93 1.00
C ILE A 247 -7.59 6.03 0.04
N SER A 248 -7.45 7.29 0.46
CA SER A 248 -7.68 8.46 -0.39
C SER A 248 -6.55 9.46 -0.23
N THR A 249 -5.61 9.49 -1.18
CA THR A 249 -4.39 10.29 -1.08
C THR A 249 -4.03 11.00 -2.39
N GLY A 250 -2.93 11.75 -2.40
CA GLY A 250 -2.48 12.48 -3.58
C GLY A 250 -1.71 11.65 -4.59
N ASP A 251 -1.14 10.52 -4.18
CA ASP A 251 -0.25 9.66 -4.98
C ASP A 251 -0.73 8.19 -5.00
N ASP A 252 0.17 7.22 -5.17
CA ASP A 252 -0.16 5.79 -5.26
C ASP A 252 -0.82 5.27 -3.96
N LEU A 253 -1.93 4.51 -4.05
CA LEU A 253 -2.58 3.94 -2.86
C LEU A 253 -1.74 2.82 -2.26
N ILE A 254 -1.24 1.93 -3.12
CA ILE A 254 -0.25 0.90 -2.80
C ILE A 254 0.92 1.08 -3.75
N ALA A 255 2.14 1.19 -3.21
CA ALA A 255 3.37 1.32 -3.99
C ALA A 255 4.38 0.25 -3.58
N ILE A 256 4.48 -0.83 -4.35
CA ILE A 256 5.42 -1.93 -4.08
C ILE A 256 6.79 -1.55 -4.67
N LYS A 257 7.82 -1.56 -3.83
CA LYS A 257 9.18 -1.12 -4.14
C LYS A 257 10.22 -2.14 -3.69
N SER A 258 11.46 -2.00 -4.13
CA SER A 258 12.58 -2.84 -3.74
C SER A 258 13.93 -2.17 -4.08
N GLY A 259 14.12 -0.90 -3.72
CA GLY A 259 15.37 -0.18 -3.97
C GLY A 259 15.58 0.35 -5.39
N TRP A 260 16.59 1.21 -5.54
CA TRP A 260 16.79 2.11 -6.67
C TRP A 260 18.14 1.87 -7.38
N ASP A 261 18.08 1.57 -8.67
CA ASP A 261 19.19 1.31 -9.58
C ASP A 261 20.28 0.41 -8.97
N GLU A 262 21.56 0.73 -9.13
CA GLU A 262 22.69 -0.06 -8.65
C GLU A 262 22.70 -0.26 -7.13
N TYR A 263 22.11 0.67 -6.37
CA TYR A 263 21.94 0.51 -4.91
C TYR A 263 20.94 -0.60 -4.60
N GLY A 264 19.81 -0.63 -5.29
CA GLY A 264 18.83 -1.71 -5.12
C GLY A 264 19.34 -3.05 -5.67
N ILE A 265 20.04 -3.03 -6.81
CA ILE A 265 20.66 -4.23 -7.42
C ILE A 265 21.70 -4.82 -6.46
N SER A 266 22.60 -4.00 -5.92
CA SER A 266 23.65 -4.46 -5.00
C SER A 266 23.11 -4.88 -3.63
N PHE A 267 22.06 -4.22 -3.15
CA PHE A 267 21.38 -4.60 -1.92
C PHE A 267 20.63 -5.95 -2.06
N ALA A 268 20.20 -6.28 -3.28
CA ALA A 268 19.74 -7.62 -3.69
C ALA A 268 18.61 -8.19 -2.81
N ARG A 269 17.69 -7.35 -2.35
CA ARG A 269 16.55 -7.76 -1.52
C ARG A 269 15.22 -7.44 -2.22
N PRO A 270 14.47 -8.46 -2.67
CA PRO A 270 13.21 -8.23 -3.36
C PRO A 270 12.06 -7.92 -2.40
N SER A 271 11.00 -7.33 -2.94
CA SER A 271 9.66 -7.40 -2.35
C SER A 271 8.94 -8.62 -2.89
N THR A 272 8.52 -9.55 -2.02
CA THR A 272 7.92 -10.81 -2.46
C THR A 272 6.86 -11.37 -1.52
N ASN A 273 5.98 -12.21 -2.04
CA ASN A 273 4.83 -12.76 -1.32
C ASN A 273 3.95 -11.68 -0.68
N ILE A 274 3.32 -10.88 -1.52
CA ILE A 274 2.47 -9.75 -1.11
C ILE A 274 1.03 -10.03 -1.49
N ILE A 275 0.12 -9.98 -0.51
CA ILE A 275 -1.31 -10.16 -0.69
C ILE A 275 -2.02 -8.82 -0.41
N ILE A 276 -2.81 -8.35 -1.37
CA ILE A 276 -3.62 -7.13 -1.26
C ILE A 276 -5.08 -7.50 -1.52
N ARG A 277 -6.00 -7.15 -0.61
CA ARG A 277 -7.41 -7.49 -0.84
C ARG A 277 -8.42 -6.61 -0.16
N ARG A 278 -9.61 -6.50 -0.77
CA ARG A 278 -10.71 -5.68 -0.25
C ARG A 278 -10.23 -4.26 0.03
N LEU A 279 -9.56 -3.68 -0.97
CA LEU A 279 -9.03 -2.33 -0.95
C LEU A 279 -9.99 -1.41 -1.71
N ILE A 280 -10.40 -0.33 -1.06
CA ILE A 280 -11.20 0.73 -1.65
C ILE A 280 -10.36 1.99 -1.67
N GLY A 281 -10.30 2.70 -2.79
CA GLY A 281 -9.62 3.98 -2.76
C GLY A 281 -9.67 4.83 -4.02
N HIS A 282 -9.08 6.01 -3.87
CA HIS A 282 -9.11 7.10 -4.83
C HIS A 282 -7.82 7.93 -4.73
N ASN A 283 -7.25 8.32 -5.85
CA ASN A 283 -6.15 9.29 -5.91
C ASN A 283 -6.29 10.19 -7.13
N ARG A 284 -5.62 11.34 -7.18
CA ARG A 284 -5.69 12.22 -8.36
C ARG A 284 -4.44 12.21 -9.22
N ASN A 285 -3.27 11.91 -8.65
CA ASN A 285 -1.99 12.00 -9.35
C ASN A 285 -1.14 10.72 -9.23
N GLY A 286 -1.74 9.57 -8.90
CA GLY A 286 -1.04 8.30 -8.70
C GLY A 286 -1.78 7.11 -9.28
N SER A 287 -1.57 5.94 -8.65
CA SER A 287 -2.11 4.65 -9.08
C SER A 287 -2.88 3.97 -7.96
N GLY A 288 -3.90 3.18 -8.30
CA GLY A 288 -4.53 2.27 -7.32
C GLY A 288 -3.51 1.27 -6.77
N ILE A 289 -2.83 0.55 -7.67
CA ILE A 289 -1.64 -0.25 -7.36
C ILE A 289 -0.52 0.19 -8.30
N ALA A 290 0.62 0.57 -7.73
CA ALA A 290 1.86 0.79 -8.46
C ALA A 290 2.91 -0.24 -8.04
N ILE A 291 3.60 -0.82 -9.02
CA ILE A 291 4.82 -1.59 -8.82
C ILE A 291 5.97 -0.78 -9.42
N GLY A 292 6.93 -0.40 -8.58
CA GLY A 292 8.02 0.51 -8.92
C GLY A 292 7.74 1.98 -8.55
N SER A 293 8.53 2.95 -9.03
CA SER A 293 9.60 2.76 -10.02
C SER A 293 10.87 2.14 -9.46
N GLU A 294 11.05 2.20 -8.15
CA GLU A 294 12.23 1.71 -7.45
C GLU A 294 12.06 0.19 -7.23
N MET A 295 12.32 -0.62 -8.26
CA MET A 295 12.08 -2.08 -8.29
C MET A 295 13.35 -2.91 -8.51
N SER A 296 14.50 -2.35 -8.19
CA SER A 296 15.81 -2.78 -8.69
C SER A 296 16.33 -4.05 -7.99
N GLY A 297 15.94 -4.26 -6.73
CA GLY A 297 16.11 -5.52 -5.99
C GLY A 297 15.13 -6.64 -6.39
N GLY A 298 14.13 -6.34 -7.20
CA GLY A 298 13.11 -7.27 -7.70
C GLY A 298 11.78 -7.22 -6.95
N VAL A 299 10.68 -7.45 -7.69
CA VAL A 299 9.34 -7.62 -7.15
C VAL A 299 8.74 -8.91 -7.71
N SER A 300 8.24 -9.80 -6.83
CA SER A 300 7.60 -11.04 -7.27
C SER A 300 6.48 -11.56 -6.38
N GLU A 301 5.69 -12.50 -6.88
CA GLU A 301 4.64 -13.20 -6.12
C GLU A 301 3.67 -12.21 -5.44
N VAL A 302 3.07 -11.34 -6.26
CA VAL A 302 2.07 -10.36 -5.80
C VAL A 302 0.69 -10.83 -6.21
N TYR A 303 -0.19 -11.00 -5.23
CA TYR A 303 -1.60 -11.30 -5.43
C TYR A 303 -2.47 -10.13 -4.97
N ALA A 304 -3.29 -9.59 -5.85
CA ALA A 304 -4.24 -8.55 -5.50
C ALA A 304 -5.65 -8.93 -5.94
N GLU A 305 -6.63 -8.90 -5.02
CA GLU A 305 -8.01 -9.28 -5.34
C GLU A 305 -9.07 -8.37 -4.70
N ASN A 306 -10.24 -8.27 -5.34
CA ASN A 306 -11.39 -7.52 -4.81
C ASN A 306 -11.02 -6.04 -4.56
N LEU A 307 -10.67 -5.34 -5.64
CA LEU A 307 -10.22 -3.95 -5.61
C LEU A 307 -11.31 -3.03 -6.17
N TYR A 308 -11.55 -1.89 -5.51
CA TYR A 308 -12.45 -0.86 -6.00
C TYR A 308 -11.73 0.49 -6.07
N PHE A 309 -11.46 0.95 -7.29
CA PHE A 309 -10.81 2.24 -7.53
C PHE A 309 -11.75 3.20 -8.25
N PHE A 310 -11.92 4.39 -7.69
CA PHE A 310 -12.80 5.41 -8.23
C PHE A 310 -12.06 6.74 -8.37
N TYR A 311 -12.44 7.52 -9.39
CA TYR A 311 -11.88 8.83 -9.75
C TYR A 311 -10.34 8.88 -9.76
N SER A 312 -9.70 7.76 -10.09
CA SER A 312 -8.24 7.59 -9.99
C SER A 312 -7.52 7.96 -11.28
N SER A 313 -6.29 8.48 -11.20
CA SER A 313 -5.51 8.75 -12.42
C SER A 313 -5.15 7.45 -13.13
N THR A 314 -4.52 6.52 -12.44
CA THR A 314 -4.28 5.18 -12.96
C THR A 314 -4.81 4.12 -11.99
N ALA A 315 -5.33 3.00 -12.47
CA ALA A 315 -5.75 1.92 -11.58
C ALA A 315 -4.59 0.95 -11.30
N ILE A 316 -4.00 0.36 -12.34
CA ILE A 316 -2.90 -0.61 -12.21
C ILE A 316 -1.70 -0.10 -13.00
N THR A 317 -0.56 0.04 -12.33
CA THR A 317 0.67 0.57 -12.94
C THR A 317 1.89 -0.31 -12.65
N ILE A 318 2.69 -0.59 -13.69
CA ILE A 318 4.08 -1.01 -13.55
C ILE A 318 4.96 0.14 -14.08
N LYS A 319 5.86 0.65 -13.24
CA LYS A 319 6.75 1.79 -13.56
C LYS A 319 8.19 1.29 -13.53
N THR A 320 8.95 1.55 -14.58
CA THR A 320 10.39 1.24 -14.63
C THR A 320 11.10 2.10 -15.69
N ALA A 321 12.41 1.91 -15.83
CA ALA A 321 13.23 2.52 -16.87
C ALA A 321 14.50 1.68 -17.10
N ARG A 322 15.19 1.97 -18.20
CA ARG A 322 16.60 1.56 -18.38
C ARG A 322 17.42 2.06 -17.19
N GLY A 323 18.29 1.23 -16.62
CA GLY A 323 19.03 1.56 -15.41
C GLY A 323 18.53 0.86 -14.16
N ARG A 324 17.22 0.56 -14.11
CA ARG A 324 16.61 -0.09 -12.94
C ARG A 324 17.13 -1.51 -12.72
N GLY A 325 17.41 -2.25 -13.79
CA GLY A 325 17.68 -3.69 -13.71
C GLY A 325 16.56 -4.43 -12.96
N GLY A 326 16.93 -5.46 -12.21
CA GLY A 326 15.97 -6.21 -11.40
C GLY A 326 14.86 -6.88 -12.21
N TYR A 327 13.70 -7.07 -11.58
CA TYR A 327 12.55 -7.70 -12.23
C TYR A 327 11.22 -7.32 -11.59
N VAL A 328 10.14 -7.38 -12.37
CA VAL A 328 8.76 -7.49 -11.87
C VAL A 328 8.14 -8.72 -12.51
N ARG A 329 7.81 -9.73 -11.70
CA ARG A 329 7.26 -10.98 -12.24
C ARG A 329 6.26 -11.67 -11.33
N ASN A 330 5.48 -12.59 -11.89
CA ASN A 330 4.53 -13.41 -11.12
C ASN A 330 3.53 -12.53 -10.36
N ILE A 331 2.86 -11.66 -11.11
CA ILE A 331 1.86 -10.72 -10.60
C ILE A 331 0.48 -11.20 -11.03
N TYR A 332 -0.44 -11.31 -10.08
CA TYR A 332 -1.81 -11.77 -10.33
C TYR A 332 -2.82 -10.80 -9.71
N ILE A 333 -3.53 -10.07 -10.56
CA ILE A 333 -4.55 -9.10 -10.14
C ILE A 333 -5.91 -9.60 -10.61
N LEU A 334 -6.86 -9.73 -9.68
CA LEU A 334 -8.16 -10.37 -9.89
C LEU A 334 -9.31 -9.51 -9.36
N ASN A 335 -10.46 -9.54 -10.03
CA ASN A 335 -11.71 -8.92 -9.55
C ASN A 335 -11.55 -7.43 -9.18
N VAL A 336 -11.44 -6.60 -10.21
CA VAL A 336 -11.22 -5.15 -10.07
C VAL A 336 -12.41 -4.39 -10.63
N THR A 337 -12.94 -3.45 -9.85
CA THR A 337 -14.02 -2.54 -10.26
C THR A 337 -13.49 -1.12 -10.36
N LEU A 338 -13.69 -0.49 -11.51
CA LEU A 338 -13.18 0.84 -11.84
C LEU A 338 -14.31 1.83 -12.16
N VAL A 339 -14.28 3.03 -11.57
CA VAL A 339 -15.27 4.08 -11.85
C VAL A 339 -14.60 5.43 -12.07
N GLY A 340 -14.74 6.01 -13.26
CA GLY A 340 -14.20 7.36 -13.52
C GLY A 340 -12.68 7.43 -13.51
N VAL A 341 -11.99 6.37 -13.93
CA VAL A 341 -10.52 6.26 -13.92
C VAL A 341 -9.94 6.77 -15.24
N ASP A 342 -8.85 7.54 -15.21
CA ASP A 342 -8.23 8.03 -16.44
C ASP A 342 -7.55 6.89 -17.23
N THR A 343 -6.68 6.10 -16.62
CA THR A 343 -6.04 4.94 -17.28
C THR A 343 -6.25 3.67 -16.48
N ALA A 344 -6.90 2.65 -17.04
CA ALA A 344 -7.13 1.42 -16.29
C ALA A 344 -5.83 0.62 -16.08
N ILE A 345 -5.03 0.42 -17.13
CA ILE A 345 -3.79 -0.36 -17.05
C ILE A 345 -2.64 0.40 -17.71
N ARG A 346 -1.54 0.63 -16.98
CA ARG A 346 -0.38 1.36 -17.49
C ARG A 346 0.92 0.64 -17.21
N PHE A 347 1.68 0.32 -18.25
CA PHE A 347 3.07 -0.12 -18.12
C PHE A 347 3.93 1.00 -18.69
N ASP A 348 4.76 1.61 -17.86
CA ASP A 348 5.54 2.78 -18.20
C ASP A 348 7.03 2.50 -18.01
N SER A 349 7.72 2.27 -19.13
CA SER A 349 9.17 2.09 -19.21
C SER A 349 9.96 3.39 -19.32
N THR A 350 9.29 4.55 -19.26
CA THR A 350 9.92 5.88 -19.41
C THR A 350 10.04 6.63 -18.09
N PHE A 351 9.72 5.98 -16.97
CA PHE A 351 9.78 6.58 -15.65
C PHE A 351 11.24 6.58 -15.15
N SER A 352 12.01 7.58 -15.57
CA SER A 352 13.48 7.61 -15.50
C SER A 352 14.09 8.60 -14.47
N PRO A 353 13.55 8.81 -13.25
CA PRO A 353 14.35 9.46 -12.21
C PRO A 353 15.45 8.48 -11.75
N HIS A 354 16.70 8.89 -11.71
CA HIS A 354 17.83 8.08 -11.21
C HIS A 354 18.43 8.74 -9.96
N PRO A 355 19.05 7.99 -9.02
CA PRO A 355 19.62 8.56 -7.82
C PRO A 355 20.77 9.52 -8.19
N ASP A 356 21.55 9.15 -9.18
CA ASP A 356 22.65 9.94 -9.72
C ASP A 356 22.93 9.52 -11.17
N ASP A 357 24.04 10.00 -11.73
CA ASP A 357 24.44 9.76 -13.10
C ASP A 357 25.32 8.50 -13.26
N PHE A 358 25.54 7.70 -12.20
CA PHE A 358 26.42 6.52 -12.21
C PHE A 358 25.70 5.19 -12.49
N TYR A 359 24.37 5.21 -12.61
CA TYR A 359 23.58 4.02 -12.96
C TYR A 359 24.01 3.42 -14.31
N ASP A 360 23.89 2.10 -14.47
CA ASP A 360 24.18 1.43 -15.73
C ASP A 360 22.96 1.48 -16.68
N PRO A 361 22.98 2.27 -17.77
CA PRO A 361 21.84 2.35 -18.70
C PRO A 361 21.55 1.04 -19.46
N ASN A 362 22.45 0.04 -19.37
CA ASN A 362 22.25 -1.30 -19.91
C ASN A 362 21.68 -2.28 -18.88
N ALA A 363 21.48 -1.88 -17.63
CA ALA A 363 20.73 -2.65 -16.64
C ALA A 363 19.23 -2.58 -16.99
N LEU A 364 18.78 -3.54 -17.79
CA LEU A 364 17.39 -3.62 -18.25
C LEU A 364 16.53 -4.44 -17.28
N PRO A 365 15.31 -3.97 -16.95
CA PRO A 365 14.40 -4.67 -16.05
C PRO A 365 13.67 -5.83 -16.73
N VAL A 366 13.63 -7.00 -16.10
CA VAL A 366 12.80 -8.11 -16.60
C VAL A 366 11.36 -7.93 -16.13
N ILE A 367 10.44 -7.65 -17.05
CA ILE A 367 9.00 -7.56 -16.77
C ILE A 367 8.28 -8.71 -17.45
N GLU A 368 7.77 -9.66 -16.65
CA GLU A 368 7.14 -10.86 -17.20
C GLU A 368 6.04 -11.47 -16.31
N ARG A 369 5.20 -12.33 -16.89
CA ARG A 369 4.27 -13.20 -16.13
C ARG A 369 3.30 -12.37 -15.29
N ILE A 370 2.63 -11.43 -15.94
CA ILE A 370 1.66 -10.50 -15.35
C ILE A 370 0.28 -10.91 -15.81
N THR A 371 -0.62 -11.26 -14.88
CA THR A 371 -2.01 -11.59 -15.20
C THR A 371 -2.96 -10.60 -14.54
N ILE A 372 -3.79 -9.95 -15.35
CA ILE A 372 -4.88 -9.07 -14.91
C ILE A 372 -6.18 -9.68 -15.40
N LYS A 373 -7.06 -10.04 -14.46
CA LYS A 373 -8.25 -10.83 -14.74
C LYS A 373 -9.50 -10.28 -14.03
N ASP A 374 -10.64 -10.42 -14.70
CA ASP A 374 -11.97 -10.08 -14.17
C ASP A 374 -12.04 -8.60 -13.76
N VAL A 375 -11.87 -7.70 -14.75
CA VAL A 375 -11.88 -6.25 -14.54
C VAL A 375 -13.12 -5.65 -15.19
N ILE A 376 -13.92 -4.92 -14.42
CA ILE A 376 -15.06 -4.16 -14.93
C ILE A 376 -14.84 -2.67 -14.69
N GLY A 377 -15.18 -1.83 -15.67
CA GLY A 377 -14.94 -0.41 -15.57
C GLY A 377 -15.96 0.44 -16.30
N ASN A 378 -16.40 1.53 -15.66
CA ASN A 378 -17.28 2.53 -16.27
C ASN A 378 -16.62 3.92 -16.26
N ASN A 379 -16.90 4.71 -17.31
CA ASN A 379 -16.33 6.05 -17.50
C ASN A 379 -14.79 6.04 -17.42
N ILE A 380 -14.16 5.14 -18.18
CA ILE A 380 -12.71 5.02 -18.25
C ILE A 380 -12.21 5.91 -19.37
N LYS A 381 -11.16 6.72 -19.18
CA LYS A 381 -10.65 7.55 -20.29
C LYS A 381 -9.89 6.70 -21.31
N VAL A 382 -8.90 5.92 -20.87
CA VAL A 382 -8.08 5.03 -21.69
C VAL A 382 -8.04 3.63 -21.04
N ALA A 383 -8.25 2.57 -21.83
CA ALA A 383 -8.21 1.19 -21.33
C ALA A 383 -6.78 0.78 -20.96
N GLY A 384 -5.80 1.05 -21.84
CA GLY A 384 -4.42 0.82 -21.45
C GLY A 384 -3.35 1.52 -22.27
N LEU A 385 -2.26 1.86 -21.57
CA LEU A 385 -1.04 2.43 -22.12
C LEU A 385 0.12 1.51 -21.73
N LEU A 386 0.51 0.62 -22.63
CA LEU A 386 1.44 -0.47 -22.35
C LEU A 386 2.72 -0.29 -23.17
N LYS A 387 3.73 0.31 -22.55
CA LYS A 387 5.00 0.63 -23.19
C LYS A 387 6.14 -0.10 -22.48
N GLY A 388 6.72 -1.09 -23.16
CA GLY A 388 7.97 -1.73 -22.75
C GLY A 388 9.20 -0.96 -23.25
N ILE A 389 10.37 -1.58 -23.21
CA ILE A 389 11.63 -0.97 -23.63
C ILE A 389 11.98 -1.44 -25.04
N GLU A 390 12.40 -0.52 -25.90
CA GLU A 390 12.92 -0.90 -27.21
C GLU A 390 14.19 -1.75 -27.03
N GLY A 391 14.17 -2.95 -27.62
CA GLY A 391 15.22 -3.97 -27.47
C GLY A 391 15.06 -4.90 -26.26
N ASP A 392 14.08 -4.63 -25.38
CA ASP A 392 13.78 -5.44 -24.18
C ASP A 392 12.27 -5.45 -23.94
N THR A 393 11.59 -6.30 -24.70
CA THR A 393 10.13 -6.40 -24.72
C THR A 393 9.62 -6.97 -23.41
N PHE A 394 8.52 -6.45 -22.90
CA PHE A 394 7.86 -7.04 -21.72
C PHE A 394 7.02 -8.23 -22.18
N HIS A 395 7.24 -9.40 -21.58
CA HIS A 395 6.69 -10.66 -22.08
C HIS A 395 5.61 -11.24 -21.15
N HIS A 396 4.85 -12.23 -21.64
CA HIS A 396 3.93 -13.02 -20.82
C HIS A 396 2.91 -12.15 -20.05
N VAL A 397 2.36 -11.13 -20.71
CA VAL A 397 1.29 -10.28 -20.18
C VAL A 397 -0.06 -10.85 -20.57
N CYS A 398 -0.89 -11.20 -19.59
CA CYS A 398 -2.21 -11.79 -19.80
C CYS A 398 -3.35 -10.88 -19.31
N LEU A 399 -4.25 -10.52 -20.22
CA LEU A 399 -5.46 -9.74 -19.95
C LEU A 399 -6.70 -10.60 -20.18
N LEU A 400 -7.43 -10.94 -19.12
CA LEU A 400 -8.49 -11.94 -19.18
C LEU A 400 -9.81 -11.39 -18.64
N ASN A 401 -10.89 -11.51 -19.40
CA ASN A 401 -12.24 -11.09 -18.97
C ASN A 401 -12.26 -9.64 -18.45
N ILE A 402 -11.99 -8.68 -19.35
CA ILE A 402 -11.94 -7.26 -19.03
C ILE A 402 -13.02 -6.53 -19.82
N ALA A 403 -13.92 -5.82 -19.15
CA ALA A 403 -15.00 -5.07 -19.76
C ALA A 403 -14.98 -3.61 -19.28
N LEU A 404 -14.52 -2.70 -20.16
CA LEU A 404 -14.35 -1.28 -19.87
C LEU A 404 -15.21 -0.44 -20.81
N THR A 405 -16.05 0.45 -20.27
CA THR A 405 -16.66 1.54 -21.04
C THR A 405 -15.69 2.71 -21.11
N VAL A 406 -15.07 2.86 -22.27
CA VAL A 406 -14.03 3.87 -22.54
C VAL A 406 -14.59 5.12 -23.21
N THR A 407 -13.96 6.27 -23.00
CA THR A 407 -14.30 7.54 -23.68
C THR A 407 -13.31 7.95 -24.77
N SER A 408 -12.07 7.45 -24.74
CA SER A 408 -11.07 7.68 -25.80
C SER A 408 -11.42 6.93 -27.09
N GLY A 409 -11.21 7.57 -28.25
CA GLY A 409 -11.29 6.93 -29.57
C GLY A 409 -10.14 5.96 -29.86
N SER A 410 -9.03 6.06 -29.11
CA SER A 410 -7.91 5.12 -29.14
C SER A 410 -7.73 4.53 -27.74
N PRO A 411 -8.47 3.45 -27.40
CA PRO A 411 -8.53 2.96 -26.04
C PRO A 411 -7.28 2.22 -25.58
N TRP A 412 -6.48 1.71 -26.52
CA TRP A 412 -5.23 1.02 -26.23
C TRP A 412 -4.07 1.63 -27.02
N ASN A 413 -2.91 1.74 -26.38
CA ASN A 413 -1.64 2.04 -27.04
C ASN A 413 -0.59 1.07 -26.50
N CYS A 414 -0.02 0.25 -27.37
CA CYS A 414 0.93 -0.78 -26.99
C CYS A 414 2.20 -0.70 -27.84
N SER A 415 3.35 -0.80 -27.19
CA SER A 415 4.66 -0.88 -27.85
C SER A 415 5.62 -1.69 -27.00
N TYR A 416 6.44 -2.52 -27.64
CA TYR A 416 7.43 -3.36 -26.97
C TYR A 416 6.84 -4.21 -25.83
N ILE A 417 5.64 -4.73 -26.05
CA ILE A 417 4.94 -5.63 -25.13
C ILE A 417 4.49 -6.86 -25.90
N GLN A 418 4.41 -8.01 -25.23
CA GLN A 418 4.00 -9.27 -25.83
C GLN A 418 3.16 -10.08 -24.83
N GLY A 419 2.08 -10.69 -25.31
CA GLY A 419 1.31 -11.64 -24.52
C GLY A 419 -0.08 -11.94 -25.08
N TYR A 420 -1.01 -12.21 -24.18
CA TYR A 420 -2.31 -12.78 -24.50
C TYR A 420 -3.47 -11.98 -23.94
N SER A 421 -4.58 -11.96 -24.67
CA SER A 421 -5.84 -11.42 -24.19
C SER A 421 -7.03 -12.26 -24.64
N ALA A 422 -8.00 -12.42 -23.75
CA ALA A 422 -9.24 -13.13 -24.02
C ALA A 422 -10.42 -12.47 -23.32
N MET A 423 -11.54 -12.34 -24.05
CA MET A 423 -12.76 -11.67 -23.55
C MET A 423 -12.45 -10.27 -23.02
N VAL A 424 -11.71 -9.48 -23.80
CA VAL A 424 -11.38 -8.08 -23.47
C VAL A 424 -12.16 -7.15 -24.40
N SER A 425 -12.88 -6.20 -23.81
CA SER A 425 -13.62 -5.14 -24.49
C SER A 425 -13.28 -3.80 -23.82
N PRO A 426 -12.84 -2.78 -24.58
CA PRO A 426 -12.62 -2.77 -26.03
C PRO A 426 -11.44 -3.65 -26.47
N GLU A 427 -11.41 -4.03 -27.76
CA GLU A 427 -10.38 -4.92 -28.33
C GLU A 427 -8.96 -4.37 -28.10
N THR A 428 -8.05 -5.26 -27.69
CA THR A 428 -6.65 -4.98 -27.36
C THR A 428 -5.76 -4.79 -28.60
N CYS A 429 -4.53 -4.33 -28.39
CA CYS A 429 -3.51 -4.22 -29.42
C CYS A 429 -3.06 -5.60 -29.97
N GLU A 430 -2.61 -5.64 -31.23
CA GLU A 430 -2.08 -6.86 -31.87
C GLU A 430 -1.01 -7.63 -31.06
N PRO A 431 -0.02 -6.99 -30.39
CA PRO A 431 1.00 -7.72 -29.62
C PRO A 431 0.45 -8.50 -28.41
N LEU A 432 -0.82 -8.29 -28.03
CA LEU A 432 -1.50 -9.00 -26.95
C LEU A 432 -2.47 -10.07 -27.47
N LYS A 433 -2.37 -10.49 -28.75
CA LYS A 433 -3.26 -11.47 -29.39
C LYS A 433 -2.56 -12.79 -29.72
N GLU A 434 -1.51 -13.15 -28.99
CA GLU A 434 -0.76 -14.38 -29.25
C GLU A 434 -1.59 -15.65 -29.06
N SER A 435 -1.22 -16.77 -29.70
CA SER A 435 -1.92 -18.03 -29.53
C SER A 435 -1.37 -18.80 -28.33
N ILE A 436 -2.21 -19.03 -27.31
CA ILE A 436 -1.86 -19.85 -26.13
C ILE A 436 -1.61 -21.33 -26.48
N TYR A 437 -2.23 -21.86 -27.55
CA TYR A 437 -2.07 -23.26 -27.95
C TYR A 437 -1.32 -23.40 -29.28
N PRO A 438 -0.48 -24.44 -29.45
CA PRO A 438 -0.13 -25.50 -28.49
C PRO A 438 1.08 -25.20 -27.58
N ASN A 439 1.78 -24.08 -27.75
CA ASN A 439 3.13 -23.86 -27.16
C ASN A 439 3.19 -22.90 -25.95
N HIS A 440 2.09 -22.26 -25.54
CA HIS A 440 2.10 -21.10 -24.63
C HIS A 440 1.08 -21.18 -23.47
N SER A 441 0.62 -22.40 -23.14
CA SER A 441 -0.35 -22.65 -22.04
C SER A 441 0.12 -22.19 -20.65
N SER A 442 1.42 -21.93 -20.49
CA SER A 442 2.09 -21.52 -19.25
C SER A 442 2.36 -20.01 -19.13
N ASP A 443 2.00 -19.22 -20.14
CA ASP A 443 2.43 -17.82 -20.25
C ASP A 443 1.63 -16.91 -19.32
N CYS A 444 0.37 -17.26 -19.05
CA CYS A 444 -0.37 -16.62 -17.99
C CYS A 444 0.08 -17.16 -16.63
N TYR A 445 0.60 -16.27 -15.80
CA TYR A 445 0.83 -16.60 -14.40
C TYR A 445 -0.50 -16.96 -13.74
N HIS A 446 -0.52 -18.12 -13.10
CA HIS A 446 -1.62 -18.54 -12.26
C HIS A 446 -1.12 -18.65 -10.83
N LEU A 447 -1.98 -18.28 -9.88
CA LEU A 447 -1.68 -18.38 -8.47
C LEU A 447 -1.17 -19.79 -8.12
N SER A 448 0.04 -19.86 -7.55
CA SER A 448 0.64 -21.14 -7.14
C SER A 448 -0.24 -21.83 -6.09
N ASN A 449 -0.21 -23.18 -6.05
CA ASN A 449 -0.99 -23.93 -5.07
C ASN A 449 -0.65 -23.58 -3.61
N HIS A 450 0.55 -23.06 -3.33
CA HIS A 450 0.94 -22.61 -2.00
C HIS A 450 0.12 -21.40 -1.52
N LEU A 451 -0.17 -20.46 -2.42
CA LEU A 451 -1.08 -19.34 -2.15
C LEU A 451 -2.55 -19.78 -2.15
N ARG A 452 -2.96 -20.72 -3.03
CA ARG A 452 -4.34 -21.28 -3.04
C ARG A 452 -4.69 -22.15 -1.83
N SER A 453 -3.70 -22.83 -1.22
CA SER A 453 -3.93 -23.87 -0.20
C SER A 453 -4.39 -23.34 1.16
N SER A 454 -4.28 -22.04 1.41
CA SER A 454 -4.81 -21.38 2.62
C SER A 454 -6.31 -21.09 2.54
N GLY A 455 -6.96 -21.28 1.39
CA GLY A 455 -8.39 -21.04 1.19
C GLY A 455 -9.30 -22.28 1.12
N ASN A 456 -8.77 -23.52 1.09
CA ASN A 456 -9.57 -24.69 0.70
C ASN A 456 -9.50 -25.94 1.59
N GLN A 457 -8.82 -25.91 2.75
CA GLN A 457 -8.95 -26.99 3.74
C GLN A 457 -10.20 -26.78 4.62
N ASN A 458 -11.39 -26.99 4.04
CA ASN A 458 -12.62 -27.41 4.74
C ASN A 458 -13.77 -27.68 3.76
N LYS A 459 -13.49 -28.43 2.69
CA LYS A 459 -14.52 -29.11 1.90
C LYS A 459 -14.23 -30.60 1.92
N GLY A 460 -14.54 -31.23 3.05
CA GLY A 460 -14.41 -32.67 3.24
C GLY A 460 -15.29 -33.15 4.39
N SER A 461 -16.38 -33.81 4.02
CA SER A 461 -17.16 -34.78 4.81
C SER A 461 -17.68 -34.38 6.19
N TRP A 462 -18.93 -33.91 6.25
CA TRP A 462 -19.85 -34.30 7.33
C TRP A 462 -21.23 -34.57 6.72
N LEU A 463 -21.39 -35.80 6.22
CA LEU A 463 -22.67 -36.48 6.09
C LEU A 463 -22.52 -37.81 6.83
N HIS A 464 -23.56 -38.15 7.59
CA HIS A 464 -23.73 -39.27 8.52
C HIS A 464 -23.29 -39.00 9.97
N SER A 465 -24.26 -38.69 10.83
CA SER A 465 -24.81 -39.62 11.84
C SER A 465 -25.54 -38.84 12.95
N TRP A 466 -26.86 -39.05 13.04
CA TRP A 466 -27.77 -38.85 14.18
C TRP A 466 -27.84 -37.49 14.90
#